data_AF-A0A931P3E8-F1
#
_entry.id   AF-A0A931P3E8-F1
#
_cell.length_a   1.000
_cell.length_b   1.000
_cell.length_c   1.000
_cell.angle_alpha   90.00
_cell.angle_beta   90.00
_cell.angle_gamma   90.00
#
_symmetry.space_group_name_H-M   'P 1'
#
loop_
_entity.id
_entity.type
_entity.pdbx_description
1 polymer ?
#
loop_
_entity_poly.entity_id
_entity_poly.type
_entity_poly.pdbx_seq_one_letter_code
_entity_poly.pdbx_strand_id
1 'polypeptide(L)'
;MNDPNASKHADTTEARSHARPAAEHPPIAPLPPDQDDLRRTAEHWLAMTVYDFRLLGLDSEALDASCDPPDPTIKAYVKLGRDIVRRSRAGHYPTAAEALQDALTLQRICVRFLPPDTLKQRAECLRKRFQALVGNETYQACMGPRATDKPPTTEDLRAEMDFILSEFLYVYLITPLRHQARGRLLRYCWRPFLAISTILVGLGGLIAWHEGRPDRFATLALVPIFGSMGAMISLQQRLENMPNRGDALRYVIALDSGRATLWTTSIAGSVFAVIINLVFLAGMIEGDLFPSFDHLHGIDPTTPGAKPLTDIALMLIWSFISGFAERLVPDTITKLTQILRSEEFRGDRRAPGTRPEDTDQGPRPEIGGLSDDIYSRFLKAQSEMRAIRESNKPPGQEELRSNVNPGDKPEPAPREIDPPV
;
A
#
# COMPACT_ATOMS: atom_id res chain seq x y z
N MET A 1 -4.43 61.56 63.00
CA MET A 1 -3.22 61.62 62.16
C MET A 1 -3.66 61.48 60.72
N ASN A 2 -3.32 62.47 59.90
CA ASN A 2 -3.66 62.69 58.48
C ASN A 2 -3.37 61.43 57.62
N ASP A 3 -4.08 61.10 56.54
CA ASP A 3 -4.24 61.89 55.31
C ASP A 3 -5.35 61.29 54.37
N PRO A 4 -5.98 62.07 53.47
CA PRO A 4 -7.00 61.65 52.50
C PRO A 4 -6.52 61.68 51.02
N ASN A 5 -6.92 60.70 50.20
CA ASN A 5 -7.10 60.75 48.72
C ASN A 5 -7.26 59.30 48.19
N ALA A 6 -8.38 58.85 47.63
CA ALA A 6 -8.99 59.22 46.34
C ALA A 6 -8.07 58.97 45.13
N SER A 7 -8.21 57.81 44.47
CA SER A 7 -8.08 57.67 43.01
C SER A 7 -8.39 56.24 42.54
N LYS A 8 -9.52 56.11 41.83
CA LYS A 8 -9.74 55.37 40.57
C LYS A 8 -8.83 54.15 40.27
N HIS A 9 -9.45 52.97 40.16
CA HIS A 9 -9.21 51.97 39.10
C HIS A 9 -10.43 51.01 39.12
N ALA A 10 -11.39 51.17 38.20
CA ALA A 10 -11.41 50.60 36.85
C ALA A 10 -11.81 49.11 36.87
N ASP A 11 -13.08 48.89 36.54
CA ASP A 11 -13.68 47.62 36.12
C ASP A 11 -12.83 46.92 35.06
N THR A 12 -12.48 45.67 35.33
CA THR A 12 -12.21 44.67 34.30
C THR A 12 -12.80 43.34 34.75
N THR A 13 -14.07 43.16 34.42
CA THR A 13 -14.79 41.89 34.43
C THR A 13 -14.21 40.99 33.32
N GLU A 14 -13.09 40.31 33.59
CA GLU A 14 -12.60 39.22 32.74
C GLU A 14 -13.46 37.97 32.98
N ALA A 15 -14.42 37.76 32.09
CA ALA A 15 -15.11 36.51 31.92
C ALA A 15 -14.11 35.41 31.51
N ARG A 16 -13.67 34.59 32.48
CA ARG A 16 -13.00 33.31 32.24
C ARG A 16 -13.98 32.32 31.59
N SER A 17 -14.12 32.45 30.28
CA SER A 17 -14.62 31.40 29.40
C SER A 17 -13.59 30.26 29.37
N HIS A 18 -13.85 29.20 30.15
CA HIS A 18 -13.13 27.94 30.02
C HIS A 18 -13.56 27.25 28.72
N ALA A 19 -13.01 27.69 27.60
CA ALA A 19 -12.99 26.92 26.37
C ALA A 19 -12.05 25.73 26.57
N ARG A 20 -12.62 24.56 26.87
CA ARG A 20 -11.92 23.28 26.72
C ARG A 20 -11.40 23.19 25.28
N PRO A 21 -10.10 22.95 25.05
CA PRO A 21 -9.64 22.62 23.71
C PRO A 21 -10.38 21.35 23.28
N ALA A 22 -11.08 21.44 22.16
CA ALA A 22 -11.64 20.28 21.49
C ALA A 22 -10.48 19.32 21.24
N ALA A 23 -10.45 18.22 21.98
CA ALA A 23 -9.54 17.13 21.70
C ALA A 23 -9.89 16.66 20.28
N GLU A 24 -9.04 17.00 19.32
CA GLU A 24 -9.02 16.36 18.01
C GLU A 24 -8.80 14.87 18.27
N HIS A 25 -9.90 14.12 18.32
CA HIS A 25 -9.84 12.68 18.26
C HIS A 25 -9.09 12.34 16.97
N PRO A 26 -7.97 11.59 17.05
CA PRO A 26 -7.32 11.11 15.84
C PRO A 26 -8.38 10.38 15.02
N PRO A 27 -8.44 10.58 13.68
CA PRO A 27 -9.41 9.90 12.85
C PRO A 27 -9.28 8.40 13.12
N ILE A 28 -10.31 7.82 13.71
CA ILE A 28 -10.37 6.40 14.02
C ILE A 28 -10.19 5.70 12.68
N ALA A 29 -9.03 5.07 12.49
CA ALA A 29 -8.75 4.30 11.30
C ALA A 29 -9.86 3.24 11.18
N PRO A 30 -10.60 3.18 10.07
CA PRO A 30 -11.70 2.24 9.93
C PRO A 30 -11.16 0.82 10.13
N LEU A 31 -11.75 0.08 11.08
CA LEU A 31 -11.52 -1.34 11.25
C LEU A 31 -11.68 -2.03 9.89
N PRO A 32 -10.82 -3.00 9.53
CA PRO A 32 -10.94 -3.69 8.26
C PRO A 32 -12.31 -4.36 8.22
N PRO A 33 -13.14 -4.08 7.19
CA PRO A 33 -14.49 -4.59 7.12
C PRO A 33 -14.43 -6.12 7.07
N ASP A 34 -15.24 -6.77 7.90
CA ASP A 34 -15.59 -8.18 7.68
C ASP A 34 -16.12 -8.32 6.24
N GLN A 35 -16.00 -9.49 5.61
CA GLN A 35 -16.57 -9.70 4.28
C GLN A 35 -18.08 -9.36 4.25
N ASP A 36 -18.75 -9.61 5.37
CA ASP A 36 -20.14 -9.24 5.60
C ASP A 36 -20.35 -7.71 5.62
N ASP A 37 -19.42 -6.93 6.16
CA ASP A 37 -19.49 -5.47 6.15
C ASP A 37 -19.29 -4.90 4.74
N LEU A 38 -18.35 -5.46 3.96
CA LEU A 38 -18.15 -5.06 2.57
C LEU A 38 -19.40 -5.36 1.74
N ARG A 39 -20.00 -6.54 1.95
CA ARG A 39 -21.24 -6.93 1.29
C ARG A 39 -22.39 -5.99 1.64
N ARG A 40 -22.62 -5.71 2.92
CA ARG A 40 -23.67 -4.77 3.37
C ARG A 40 -23.45 -3.37 2.81
N THR A 41 -22.20 -2.92 2.75
CA THR A 41 -21.84 -1.62 2.17
C THR A 41 -22.14 -1.57 0.67
N ALA A 42 -21.80 -2.63 -0.06
CA ALA A 42 -22.09 -2.76 -1.48
C ALA A 42 -23.60 -2.81 -1.77
N GLU A 43 -24.35 -3.58 -0.97
CA GLU A 43 -25.82 -3.68 -1.06
C GLU A 43 -26.49 -2.34 -0.73
N HIS A 44 -26.02 -1.62 0.29
CA HIS A 44 -26.56 -0.30 0.63
C HIS A 44 -26.26 0.74 -0.46
N TRP A 45 -25.06 0.72 -1.03
CA TRP A 45 -24.72 1.59 -2.17
C TRP A 45 -25.59 1.25 -3.39
N LEU A 46 -25.76 -0.03 -3.69
CA LEU A 46 -26.66 -0.46 -4.77
C LEU A 46 -28.10 0.02 -4.55
N ALA A 47 -28.63 -0.10 -3.32
CA ALA A 47 -29.97 0.40 -3.00
C ALA A 47 -30.10 1.91 -3.24
N MET A 48 -29.09 2.69 -2.86
CA MET A 48 -29.04 4.13 -3.11
C MET A 48 -28.95 4.47 -4.61
N THR A 49 -28.17 3.74 -5.40
CA THR A 49 -28.07 3.99 -6.86
C THR A 49 -29.31 3.53 -7.61
N VAL A 50 -29.98 2.47 -7.14
CA VAL A 50 -31.31 2.06 -7.63
C VAL A 50 -32.35 3.15 -7.37
N TYR A 51 -32.29 3.81 -6.21
CA TYR A 51 -33.15 4.96 -5.92
C TYR A 51 -32.87 6.13 -6.88
N ASP A 52 -31.60 6.51 -7.07
CA ASP A 52 -31.19 7.57 -8.00
C ASP A 52 -31.67 7.25 -9.45
N PHE A 53 -31.52 6.00 -9.89
CA PHE A 53 -31.95 5.55 -11.22
C PHE A 53 -33.46 5.69 -11.42
N ARG A 54 -34.26 5.35 -10.40
CA ARG A 54 -35.72 5.51 -10.43
C ARG A 54 -36.14 6.97 -10.36
N LEU A 55 -35.45 7.80 -9.58
CA LEU A 55 -35.72 9.23 -9.46
C LEU A 55 -35.55 9.96 -10.80
N LEU A 56 -34.61 9.50 -11.63
CA LEU A 56 -34.42 9.98 -13.01
C LEU A 56 -35.47 9.47 -14.01
N GLY A 57 -36.42 8.63 -13.58
CA GLY A 57 -37.47 8.08 -14.44
C GLY A 57 -36.97 7.01 -15.43
N LEU A 58 -35.73 6.53 -15.30
CA LEU A 58 -35.12 5.58 -16.24
C LEU A 58 -35.69 4.15 -16.14
N ASP A 59 -36.38 3.83 -15.03
CA ASP A 59 -37.11 2.58 -14.84
C ASP A 59 -38.48 2.57 -15.54
N SER A 60 -38.94 3.72 -16.06
CA SER A 60 -40.26 3.84 -16.71
C SER A 60 -40.23 3.36 -18.15
N GLU A 61 -41.23 2.55 -18.53
CA GLU A 61 -41.47 2.16 -19.93
C GLU A 61 -41.88 3.36 -20.80
N ALA A 62 -42.39 4.43 -20.20
CA ALA A 62 -42.76 5.65 -20.92
C ALA A 62 -41.57 6.32 -21.62
N LEU A 63 -40.34 6.12 -21.09
CA LEU A 63 -39.11 6.64 -21.70
C LEU A 63 -38.84 6.00 -23.07
N ASP A 64 -39.25 4.74 -23.25
CA ASP A 64 -39.07 4.01 -24.52
C ASP A 64 -40.01 4.56 -25.61
N ALA A 65 -41.13 5.16 -25.21
CA ALA A 65 -42.13 5.75 -26.11
C ALA A 65 -41.87 7.23 -26.43
N SER A 66 -41.19 7.97 -25.55
CA SER A 66 -41.00 9.42 -25.71
C SER A 66 -39.75 9.81 -26.51
N CYS A 67 -38.77 8.91 -26.64
CA CYS A 67 -37.52 9.23 -27.31
C CYS A 67 -37.56 8.72 -28.76
N ASP A 68 -37.58 9.64 -29.72
CA ASP A 68 -37.67 9.35 -31.16
C ASP A 68 -36.58 10.14 -31.93
N PRO A 69 -35.63 9.48 -32.64
CA PRO A 69 -35.05 8.16 -32.38
C PRO A 69 -33.90 8.28 -31.37
N PRO A 70 -33.84 7.45 -30.31
CA PRO A 70 -32.76 7.52 -29.33
C PRO A 70 -31.51 6.92 -29.95
N ASP A 71 -30.37 7.57 -29.73
CA ASP A 71 -29.06 6.96 -29.92
C ASP A 71 -29.11 5.51 -29.36
N PRO A 72 -28.80 4.48 -30.18
CA PRO A 72 -28.85 3.08 -29.77
C PRO A 72 -28.06 2.82 -28.47
N THR A 73 -27.03 3.63 -28.24
CA THR A 73 -26.21 3.64 -27.03
C THR A 73 -27.04 3.95 -25.78
N ILE A 74 -27.94 4.94 -25.85
CA ILE A 74 -28.82 5.35 -24.75
C ILE A 74 -29.77 4.21 -24.38
N LYS A 75 -30.41 3.59 -25.39
CA LYS A 75 -31.29 2.41 -25.16
C LYS A 75 -30.53 1.28 -24.48
N ALA A 76 -29.29 1.01 -24.89
CA ALA A 76 -28.47 -0.04 -24.31
C ALA A 76 -28.15 0.22 -22.82
N TYR A 77 -27.81 1.47 -22.45
CA TYR A 77 -27.57 1.83 -21.05
C TYR A 77 -28.82 1.74 -20.18
N VAL A 78 -29.96 2.23 -20.67
CA VAL A 78 -31.23 2.14 -19.93
C VAL A 78 -31.63 0.69 -19.71
N LYS A 79 -31.52 -0.16 -20.75
CA LYS A 79 -31.76 -1.60 -20.64
C LYS A 79 -30.86 -2.25 -19.59
N LEU A 80 -29.55 -1.99 -19.65
CA LEU A 80 -28.58 -2.49 -18.67
C LEU A 80 -28.93 -2.05 -17.24
N GLY A 81 -29.32 -0.79 -17.05
CA GLY A 81 -29.76 -0.27 -15.76
C GLY A 81 -30.99 -1.00 -15.21
N ARG A 82 -32.00 -1.24 -16.05
CA ARG A 82 -33.20 -2.01 -15.67
C ARG A 82 -32.86 -3.46 -15.31
N ASP A 83 -31.94 -4.08 -16.04
CA ASP A 83 -31.49 -5.44 -15.73
C ASP A 83 -30.74 -5.52 -14.39
N ILE A 84 -29.92 -4.51 -14.05
CA ILE A 84 -29.30 -4.38 -12.72
C ILE A 84 -30.38 -4.21 -11.63
N VAL A 85 -31.37 -3.33 -11.83
CA VAL A 85 -32.46 -3.11 -10.86
C VAL A 85 -33.26 -4.40 -10.63
N ARG A 86 -33.53 -5.18 -11.68
CA ARG A 86 -34.19 -6.50 -11.57
C ARG A 86 -33.36 -7.49 -10.76
N ARG A 87 -32.05 -7.60 -11.04
CA ARG A 87 -31.13 -8.46 -10.27
C ARG A 87 -31.06 -8.03 -8.80
N SER A 88 -31.02 -6.73 -8.53
CA SER A 88 -31.05 -6.17 -7.18
C SER A 88 -32.33 -6.54 -6.41
N ARG A 89 -33.51 -6.45 -7.05
CA ARG A 89 -34.79 -6.87 -6.43
C ARG A 89 -34.84 -8.36 -6.14
N ALA A 90 -34.17 -9.20 -6.93
CA ALA A 90 -34.09 -10.62 -6.67
C ALA A 90 -33.24 -10.96 -5.43
N GLY A 91 -32.44 -10.02 -4.91
CA GLY A 91 -31.59 -10.23 -3.73
C GLY A 91 -30.44 -11.21 -3.96
N HIS A 92 -30.14 -11.56 -5.21
CA HIS A 92 -29.15 -12.57 -5.55
C HIS A 92 -27.85 -11.93 -6.03
N TYR A 93 -26.98 -11.59 -5.09
CA TYR A 93 -25.56 -11.32 -5.37
C TYR A 93 -24.69 -12.37 -4.68
N PRO A 94 -23.99 -13.23 -5.43
CA PRO A 94 -23.13 -14.25 -4.85
C PRO A 94 -21.89 -13.65 -4.17
N THR A 95 -21.45 -12.45 -4.60
CA THR A 95 -20.28 -11.78 -4.03
C THR A 95 -20.49 -10.27 -3.85
N ALA A 96 -19.82 -9.68 -2.86
CA ALA A 96 -19.82 -8.23 -2.64
C ALA A 96 -19.24 -7.45 -3.84
N ALA A 97 -18.29 -8.07 -4.57
CA ALA A 97 -17.67 -7.48 -5.75
C ALA A 97 -18.68 -7.29 -6.88
N GLU A 98 -19.57 -8.26 -7.11
CA GLU A 98 -20.62 -8.15 -8.12
C GLU A 98 -21.65 -7.07 -7.75
N ALA A 99 -22.10 -7.03 -6.49
CA ALA A 99 -23.02 -5.99 -6.02
C ALA A 99 -22.42 -4.58 -6.18
N LEU A 100 -21.12 -4.43 -5.86
CA LEU A 100 -20.40 -3.17 -6.01
C LEU A 100 -20.21 -2.77 -7.48
N GLN A 101 -19.86 -3.72 -8.34
CA GLN A 101 -19.73 -3.50 -9.78
C GLN A 101 -21.05 -3.05 -10.40
N ASP A 102 -22.16 -3.68 -10.01
CA ASP A 102 -23.52 -3.29 -10.42
C ASP A 102 -23.88 -1.90 -9.91
N ALA A 103 -23.59 -1.60 -8.63
CA ALA A 103 -23.85 -0.28 -8.05
C ALA A 103 -23.12 0.84 -8.81
N LEU A 104 -21.85 0.61 -9.14
CA LEU A 104 -21.01 1.58 -9.86
C LEU A 104 -21.40 1.70 -11.33
N THR A 105 -21.72 0.58 -11.99
CA THR A 105 -22.27 0.59 -13.36
C THR A 105 -23.55 1.42 -13.41
N LEU A 106 -24.45 1.19 -12.46
CA LEU A 106 -25.71 1.93 -12.37
C LEU A 106 -25.48 3.42 -12.08
N GLN A 107 -24.50 3.74 -11.23
CA GLN A 107 -24.14 5.13 -10.96
C GLN A 107 -23.57 5.83 -12.19
N ARG A 108 -22.71 5.17 -12.98
CA ARG A 108 -22.21 5.71 -14.26
C ARG A 108 -23.34 5.99 -15.24
N ILE A 109 -24.32 5.09 -15.32
CA ILE A 109 -25.53 5.30 -16.12
C ILE A 109 -26.24 6.57 -15.63
N CYS A 110 -26.54 6.69 -14.33
CA CYS A 110 -27.19 7.87 -13.76
C CYS A 110 -26.43 9.17 -14.09
N VAL A 111 -25.10 9.16 -14.02
CA VAL A 111 -24.26 10.34 -14.34
C VAL A 111 -24.43 10.82 -15.78
N ARG A 112 -24.69 9.92 -16.73
CA ARG A 112 -24.93 10.30 -18.13
C ARG A 112 -26.25 11.03 -18.31
N PHE A 113 -27.26 10.71 -17.51
CA PHE A 113 -28.61 11.28 -17.59
C PHE A 113 -28.86 12.46 -16.64
N LEU A 114 -27.89 12.82 -15.79
CA LEU A 114 -28.05 13.96 -14.88
C LEU A 114 -28.10 15.30 -15.65
N PRO A 115 -29.03 16.21 -15.28
CA PRO A 115 -29.03 17.60 -15.74
C PRO A 115 -27.71 18.30 -15.39
N PRO A 116 -27.28 19.31 -16.16
CA PRO A 116 -25.97 19.94 -15.99
C PRO A 116 -25.77 20.60 -14.62
N ASP A 117 -26.82 21.15 -14.02
CA ASP A 117 -26.73 21.81 -12.71
C ASP A 117 -26.54 20.77 -11.58
N THR A 118 -27.33 19.70 -11.60
CA THR A 118 -27.20 18.58 -10.65
C THR A 118 -25.88 17.84 -10.84
N LEU A 119 -25.39 17.74 -12.08
CA LEU A 119 -24.11 17.12 -12.41
C LEU A 119 -22.94 17.84 -11.72
N LYS A 120 -22.92 19.18 -11.71
CA LYS A 120 -21.89 19.97 -11.03
C LYS A 120 -21.85 19.68 -9.52
N GLN A 121 -23.01 19.71 -8.86
CA GLN A 121 -23.11 19.42 -7.42
C GLN A 121 -22.68 17.98 -7.10
N ARG A 122 -23.10 17.01 -7.93
CA ARG A 122 -22.74 15.61 -7.76
C ARG A 122 -21.25 15.38 -7.99
N ALA A 123 -20.65 16.06 -8.95
CA ALA A 123 -19.21 16.00 -9.22
C ALA A 123 -18.41 16.51 -8.02
N GLU A 124 -18.78 17.62 -7.40
CA GLU A 124 -18.12 18.13 -6.20
C GLU A 124 -18.22 17.17 -5.01
N CYS A 125 -19.40 16.57 -4.80
CA CYS A 125 -19.60 15.56 -3.77
C CYS A 125 -18.71 14.32 -4.02
N LEU A 126 -18.67 13.82 -5.26
CA LEU A 126 -17.81 12.70 -5.63
C LEU A 126 -16.32 13.02 -5.47
N ARG A 127 -15.88 14.22 -5.86
CA ARG A 127 -14.48 14.65 -5.66
C ARG A 127 -14.10 14.66 -4.19
N LYS A 128 -14.94 15.26 -3.32
CA LYS A 128 -14.69 15.27 -1.87
C LYS A 128 -14.64 13.85 -1.29
N ARG A 129 -15.56 12.97 -1.70
CA ARG A 129 -15.57 11.57 -1.26
C ARG A 129 -14.34 10.81 -1.77
N PHE A 130 -13.92 11.07 -3.01
CA PHE A 130 -12.76 10.43 -3.61
C PHE A 130 -11.47 10.90 -2.92
N GLN A 131 -11.32 12.22 -2.72
CA GLN A 131 -10.22 12.82 -1.98
C GLN A 131 -10.12 12.27 -0.54
N ALA A 132 -11.25 12.10 0.14
CA ALA A 132 -11.29 11.48 1.46
C ALA A 132 -10.86 10.00 1.45
N LEU A 133 -11.16 9.27 0.37
CA LEU A 133 -10.81 7.86 0.23
C LEU A 133 -9.33 7.65 -0.11
N VAL A 134 -8.77 8.40 -1.06
CA VAL A 134 -7.40 8.19 -1.57
C VAL A 134 -6.35 9.08 -0.89
N GLY A 135 -6.77 10.10 -0.15
CA GLY A 135 -5.91 11.13 0.42
C GLY A 135 -5.56 12.25 -0.57
N ASN A 136 -5.14 13.40 -0.04
CA ASN A 136 -4.94 14.62 -0.84
C ASN A 136 -3.83 14.47 -1.90
N GLU A 137 -2.71 13.84 -1.54
CA GLU A 137 -1.56 13.67 -2.45
C GLU A 137 -1.93 12.77 -3.65
N THR A 138 -2.60 11.64 -3.41
CA THR A 138 -3.03 10.72 -4.47
C THR A 138 -4.09 11.38 -5.35
N TYR A 139 -5.02 12.12 -4.73
CA TYR A 139 -6.04 12.87 -5.46
C TYR A 139 -5.41 13.89 -6.42
N GLN A 140 -4.43 14.67 -5.96
CA GLN A 140 -3.73 15.64 -6.82
C GLN A 140 -2.94 14.96 -7.94
N ALA A 141 -2.30 13.83 -7.66
CA ALA A 141 -1.59 13.05 -8.68
C ALA A 141 -2.54 12.48 -9.76
N CYS A 142 -3.73 12.01 -9.38
CA CYS A 142 -4.71 11.45 -10.30
C CYS A 142 -5.44 12.52 -11.12
N MET A 143 -5.82 13.64 -10.51
CA MET A 143 -6.62 14.68 -11.16
C MET A 143 -5.77 15.65 -11.97
N GLY A 144 -4.45 15.69 -11.71
CA GLY A 144 -3.51 16.62 -12.32
C GLY A 144 -3.81 18.09 -11.98
N PRO A 145 -2.88 19.01 -12.29
CA PRO A 145 -3.21 20.43 -12.31
C PRO A 145 -4.23 20.68 -13.41
N ARG A 146 -5.39 21.26 -13.08
CA ARG A 146 -6.34 21.72 -14.10
C ARG A 146 -5.68 22.86 -14.88
N ALA A 147 -5.22 22.55 -16.08
CA ALA A 147 -4.45 23.48 -16.92
C ALA A 147 -5.31 24.52 -17.66
N THR A 148 -6.62 24.57 -17.42
CA THR A 148 -7.55 25.38 -18.21
C THR A 148 -8.33 26.37 -17.36
N ASP A 149 -8.17 27.67 -17.66
CA ASP A 149 -8.97 28.77 -17.11
C ASP A 149 -10.44 28.72 -17.58
N LYS A 150 -10.77 27.87 -18.57
CA LYS A 150 -12.12 27.70 -19.08
C LYS A 150 -12.97 26.87 -18.11
N PRO A 151 -14.22 27.28 -17.82
CA PRO A 151 -15.12 26.46 -17.03
C PRO A 151 -15.31 25.09 -17.71
N PRO A 152 -15.30 23.97 -16.96
CA PRO A 152 -15.36 22.64 -17.54
C PRO A 152 -16.69 22.43 -18.27
N THR A 153 -16.61 21.83 -19.46
CA THR A 153 -17.79 21.46 -20.25
C THR A 153 -18.57 20.37 -19.51
N THR A 154 -19.87 20.25 -19.78
CA THR A 154 -20.70 19.17 -19.21
C THR A 154 -20.15 17.79 -19.56
N GLU A 155 -19.59 17.63 -20.76
CA GLU A 155 -18.92 16.41 -21.20
C GLU A 155 -17.64 16.13 -20.42
N ASP A 156 -16.81 17.17 -20.17
CA ASP A 156 -15.60 17.06 -19.34
C ASP A 156 -15.95 16.60 -17.92
N LEU A 157 -17.02 17.16 -17.33
CA LEU A 157 -17.50 16.74 -16.01
C LEU A 157 -17.99 15.29 -16.00
N ARG A 158 -18.69 14.83 -17.04
CA ARG A 158 -19.13 13.43 -17.14
C ARG A 158 -17.95 12.48 -17.27
N ALA A 159 -16.96 12.83 -18.10
CA ALA A 159 -15.74 12.05 -18.27
C ALA A 159 -14.94 11.97 -16.96
N GLU A 160 -14.80 13.10 -16.25
CA GLU A 160 -14.16 13.17 -14.94
C GLU A 160 -14.88 12.29 -13.90
N MET A 161 -16.21 12.31 -13.88
CA MET A 161 -16.99 11.47 -12.97
C MET A 161 -16.88 9.98 -13.32
N ASP A 162 -16.85 9.60 -14.60
CA ASP A 162 -16.65 8.20 -15.02
C ASP A 162 -15.24 7.69 -14.63
N PHE A 163 -14.23 8.57 -14.74
CA PHE A 163 -12.89 8.29 -14.23
C PHE A 163 -12.90 8.07 -12.71
N ILE A 164 -13.46 9.00 -11.93
CA ILE A 164 -13.55 8.88 -10.47
C ILE A 164 -14.31 7.60 -10.06
N LEU A 165 -15.42 7.27 -10.72
CA LEU A 165 -16.19 6.05 -10.44
C LEU A 165 -15.44 4.77 -10.82
N SER A 166 -14.59 4.80 -11.85
CA SER A 166 -13.68 3.71 -12.19
C SER A 166 -12.64 3.51 -11.09
N GLU A 167 -12.07 4.60 -10.60
CA GLU A 167 -11.06 4.55 -9.55
C GLU A 167 -11.65 4.12 -8.20
N PHE A 168 -12.90 4.50 -7.90
CA PHE A 168 -13.62 3.94 -6.76
C PHE A 168 -13.71 2.41 -6.84
N LEU A 169 -14.10 1.85 -7.99
CA LEU A 169 -14.18 0.40 -8.17
C LEU A 169 -12.83 -0.25 -7.87
N TYR A 170 -11.76 0.32 -8.43
CA TYR A 170 -10.40 -0.17 -8.23
C TYR A 170 -10.03 -0.18 -6.74
N VAL A 171 -10.19 0.95 -6.05
CA VAL A 171 -9.83 1.09 -4.62
C VAL A 171 -10.66 0.15 -3.73
N TYR A 172 -11.97 0.08 -3.93
CA TYR A 172 -12.85 -0.76 -3.11
C TYR A 172 -12.67 -2.27 -3.38
N LEU A 173 -12.31 -2.69 -4.60
CA LEU A 173 -12.02 -4.09 -4.89
C LEU A 173 -10.65 -4.51 -4.34
N ILE A 174 -9.65 -3.64 -4.46
CA ILE A 174 -8.26 -4.00 -4.16
C ILE A 174 -7.93 -3.91 -2.67
N THR A 175 -8.49 -2.93 -1.97
CA THR A 175 -8.25 -2.76 -0.53
C THR A 175 -8.54 -4.04 0.28
N PRO A 176 -9.72 -4.68 0.17
CA PRO A 176 -9.99 -5.91 0.91
C PRO A 176 -9.11 -7.07 0.45
N LEU A 177 -8.83 -7.20 -0.86
CA LEU A 177 -7.90 -8.20 -1.38
C LEU A 177 -6.50 -8.05 -0.79
N ARG A 178 -6.04 -6.81 -0.60
CA ARG A 178 -4.75 -6.50 0.05
C ARG A 178 -4.75 -6.92 1.52
N HIS A 179 -5.80 -6.61 2.27
CA HIS A 179 -5.91 -7.03 3.68
C HIS A 179 -5.91 -8.56 3.80
N GLN A 180 -6.66 -9.25 2.95
CA GLN A 180 -6.68 -10.71 2.91
C GLN A 180 -5.34 -11.32 2.46
N ALA A 181 -4.67 -10.70 1.48
CA ALA A 181 -3.35 -11.12 1.04
C ALA A 181 -2.32 -10.98 2.18
N ARG A 182 -2.32 -9.85 2.90
CA ARG A 182 -1.46 -9.64 4.07
C ARG A 182 -1.72 -10.67 5.17
N GLY A 183 -2.99 -10.93 5.52
CA GLY A 183 -3.34 -11.95 6.51
C GLY A 183 -2.95 -13.37 6.10
N ARG A 184 -3.05 -13.70 4.81
CA ARG A 184 -2.54 -14.97 4.28
C ARG A 184 -1.03 -15.04 4.36
N LEU A 185 -0.33 -13.97 3.98
CA LEU A 185 1.12 -13.93 4.00
C LEU A 185 1.69 -14.04 5.42
N LEU A 186 1.13 -13.33 6.39
CA LEU A 186 1.52 -13.45 7.80
C LEU A 186 1.39 -14.89 8.31
N ARG A 187 0.31 -15.59 7.95
CA ARG A 187 0.15 -17.03 8.26
C ARG A 187 1.21 -17.88 7.55
N TYR A 188 1.56 -17.56 6.31
CA TYR A 188 2.64 -18.25 5.60
C TYR A 188 4.00 -18.00 6.23
N CYS A 189 4.27 -16.84 6.80
CA CYS A 189 5.52 -16.56 7.48
C CYS A 189 5.62 -17.29 8.83
N TRP A 190 4.52 -17.43 9.58
CA TRP A 190 4.53 -18.15 10.87
C TRP A 190 4.82 -19.65 10.74
N ARG A 191 4.39 -20.29 9.64
CA ARG A 191 4.60 -21.75 9.43
C ARG A 191 6.07 -22.18 9.39
N PRO A 192 6.97 -21.58 8.57
CA PRO A 192 8.38 -21.92 8.57
C PRO A 192 9.05 -21.61 9.89
N PHE A 193 8.72 -20.47 10.52
CA PHE A 193 9.25 -20.13 11.85
C PHE A 193 8.90 -21.22 12.89
N LEU A 194 7.64 -21.64 12.96
CA LEU A 194 7.20 -22.70 13.86
C LEU A 194 7.86 -24.04 13.53
N ALA A 195 7.97 -24.39 12.24
CA ALA A 195 8.61 -25.63 11.80
C ALA A 195 10.09 -25.66 12.20
N ILE A 196 10.85 -24.61 11.88
CA ILE A 196 12.27 -24.47 12.23
C ILE A 196 12.45 -24.49 13.75
N SER A 197 11.63 -23.73 14.48
CA SER A 197 11.69 -23.69 15.95
C SER A 197 11.41 -25.07 16.56
N THR A 198 10.41 -25.79 16.04
CA THR A 198 10.08 -27.14 16.52
C THR A 198 11.22 -28.12 16.25
N ILE A 199 11.86 -28.04 15.07
CA ILE A 199 13.02 -28.87 14.72
C ILE A 199 14.20 -28.56 15.65
N LEU A 200 14.49 -27.29 15.89
CA LEU A 200 15.61 -26.86 16.75
C LEU A 200 15.40 -27.24 18.22
N VAL A 201 14.19 -27.07 18.74
CA VAL A 201 13.81 -27.53 20.09
C VAL A 201 13.91 -29.05 20.20
N GLY A 202 13.41 -29.79 19.21
CA GLY A 202 13.48 -31.25 19.19
C GLY A 202 14.92 -31.76 19.14
N LEU A 203 15.75 -31.18 18.25
CA LEU A 203 17.16 -31.54 18.11
C LEU A 203 17.95 -31.20 19.38
N GLY A 204 17.76 -30.00 19.92
CA GLY A 204 18.39 -29.60 21.16
C GLY A 204 17.99 -30.52 22.32
N GLY A 205 16.71 -30.88 22.43
CA GLY A 205 16.21 -31.74 23.49
C GLY A 205 16.78 -33.15 23.40
N LEU A 206 16.94 -33.67 22.18
CA LEU A 206 17.58 -34.97 21.94
C LEU A 206 19.06 -34.96 22.35
N ILE A 207 19.80 -33.91 22.01
CA ILE A 207 21.22 -33.75 22.42
C ILE A 207 21.32 -33.65 23.94
N ALA A 208 20.48 -32.82 24.56
CA ALA A 208 20.45 -32.65 26.01
C ALA A 208 20.13 -33.95 26.74
N TRP A 209 19.19 -34.73 26.21
CA TRP A 209 18.84 -36.06 26.71
C TRP A 209 20.03 -37.03 26.61
N HIS A 210 20.71 -37.06 25.46
CA HIS A 210 21.82 -37.99 25.22
C HIS A 210 23.07 -37.65 26.05
N GLU A 211 23.38 -36.36 26.23
CA GLU A 211 24.57 -35.92 26.98
C GLU A 211 24.33 -35.75 28.49
N GLY A 212 23.07 -35.73 28.95
CA GLY A 212 22.72 -35.43 30.34
C GLY A 212 23.04 -33.99 30.76
N ARG A 213 23.17 -33.07 29.79
CA ARG A 213 23.61 -31.68 29.97
C ARG A 213 22.57 -30.69 29.43
N PRO A 214 21.61 -30.24 30.27
CA PRO A 214 20.52 -29.36 29.84
C PRO A 214 20.96 -27.91 29.59
N ASP A 215 22.17 -27.52 29.98
CA ASP A 215 22.75 -26.20 29.74
C ASP A 215 23.06 -25.97 28.26
N ARG A 216 23.58 -26.99 27.56
CA ARG A 216 23.90 -26.93 26.12
C ARG A 216 22.65 -26.80 25.25
N PHE A 217 21.51 -27.27 25.76
CA PHE A 217 20.21 -27.17 25.10
C PHE A 217 19.81 -25.71 24.84
N ALA A 218 19.90 -24.89 25.89
CA ALA A 218 19.42 -23.52 25.87
C ALA A 218 20.15 -22.72 24.78
N THR A 219 21.46 -22.85 24.69
CA THR A 219 22.25 -22.12 23.70
C THR A 219 22.02 -22.62 22.27
N LEU A 220 22.01 -23.94 22.06
CA LEU A 220 21.83 -24.53 20.71
C LEU A 220 20.43 -24.29 20.12
N ALA A 221 19.39 -24.28 20.96
CA ALA A 221 18.03 -24.08 20.49
C ALA A 221 17.60 -22.60 20.50
N LEU A 222 17.86 -21.85 21.59
CA LEU A 222 17.28 -20.52 21.75
C LEU A 222 17.93 -19.47 20.84
N VAL A 223 19.25 -19.52 20.64
CA VAL A 223 19.98 -18.58 19.76
C VAL A 223 19.38 -18.54 18.35
N PRO A 224 19.32 -19.67 17.60
CA PRO A 224 18.75 -19.64 16.26
C PRO A 224 17.26 -19.32 16.24
N ILE A 225 16.48 -19.72 17.27
CA ILE A 225 15.06 -19.36 17.38
C ILE A 225 14.88 -17.84 17.48
N PHE A 226 15.61 -17.17 18.38
CA PHE A 226 15.54 -15.71 18.52
C PHE A 226 16.05 -15.00 17.27
N GLY A 227 17.07 -15.54 16.59
CA GLY A 227 17.49 -15.07 15.27
C GLY A 227 16.39 -15.15 14.22
N SER A 228 15.73 -16.29 14.11
CA SER A 228 14.61 -16.47 13.18
C SER A 228 13.43 -15.54 13.49
N MET A 229 13.16 -15.28 14.78
CA MET A 229 12.12 -14.36 15.24
C MET A 229 12.46 -12.91 14.88
N GLY A 230 13.71 -12.50 15.02
CA GLY A 230 14.19 -11.19 14.56
C GLY A 230 13.93 -10.98 13.08
N ALA A 231 14.36 -11.92 12.24
CA ALA A 231 14.16 -11.85 10.79
C ALA A 231 12.67 -11.83 10.43
N MET A 232 11.84 -12.58 11.15
CA MET A 232 10.39 -12.58 11.00
C MET A 232 9.79 -11.19 11.24
N ILE A 233 10.13 -10.53 12.35
CA ILE A 233 9.60 -9.20 12.69
C ILE A 233 10.08 -8.16 11.68
N SER A 234 11.32 -8.24 11.23
CA SER A 234 11.88 -7.38 10.18
C SER A 234 11.07 -7.49 8.87
N LEU A 235 10.80 -8.72 8.44
CA LEU A 235 9.96 -9.00 7.29
C LEU A 235 8.53 -8.49 7.47
N GLN A 236 7.93 -8.66 8.66
CA GLN A 236 6.62 -8.10 8.97
C GLN A 236 6.63 -6.59 8.80
N GLN A 237 7.54 -5.87 9.46
CA GLN A 237 7.66 -4.41 9.34
C GLN A 237 7.83 -3.96 7.89
N ARG A 238 8.63 -4.67 7.09
CA ARG A 238 8.77 -4.39 5.65
C ARG A 238 7.45 -4.54 4.91
N LEU A 239 6.65 -5.56 5.24
CA LEU A 239 5.32 -5.78 4.67
C LEU A 239 4.30 -4.73 5.13
N GLU A 240 4.42 -4.21 6.35
CA GLU A 240 3.52 -3.17 6.87
C GLU A 240 3.84 -1.79 6.29
N ASN A 241 5.13 -1.49 6.13
CA ASN A 241 5.65 -0.22 5.63
C ASN A 241 5.70 -0.16 4.10
N MET A 242 5.24 -1.20 3.38
CA MET A 242 5.13 -1.12 1.93
C MET A 242 4.21 0.03 1.55
N PRO A 243 4.69 0.99 0.74
CA PRO A 243 3.89 2.15 0.40
C PRO A 243 2.59 1.72 -0.26
N ASN A 244 1.48 2.26 0.23
CA ASN A 244 0.15 2.08 -0.37
C ASN A 244 0.02 2.73 -1.76
N ARG A 245 1.11 3.30 -2.30
CA ARG A 245 1.16 4.03 -3.57
C ARG A 245 1.78 3.15 -4.63
N GLY A 246 0.94 2.64 -5.53
CA GLY A 246 1.39 1.89 -6.69
C GLY A 246 0.41 0.81 -7.11
N ASP A 247 0.79 0.11 -8.18
CA ASP A 247 0.04 -0.99 -8.79
C ASP A 247 -0.09 -2.15 -7.79
N ALA A 248 -1.17 -2.15 -7.01
CA ALA A 248 -1.47 -3.15 -5.99
C ALA A 248 -1.39 -4.59 -6.52
N LEU A 249 -1.70 -4.76 -7.81
CA LEU A 249 -1.64 -6.02 -8.51
C LEU A 249 -0.20 -6.54 -8.61
N ARG A 250 0.77 -5.67 -8.94
CA ARG A 250 2.19 -6.06 -8.99
C ARG A 250 2.67 -6.56 -7.64
N TYR A 251 2.21 -5.97 -6.54
CA TYR A 251 2.55 -6.46 -5.21
C TYR A 251 1.99 -7.85 -4.96
N VAL A 252 0.72 -8.10 -5.29
CA VAL A 252 0.11 -9.44 -5.14
C VAL A 252 0.90 -10.48 -5.95
N ILE A 253 1.31 -10.12 -7.17
CA ILE A 253 2.11 -11.00 -8.04
C ILE A 253 3.52 -11.23 -7.44
N ALA A 254 4.19 -10.17 -7.00
CA ALA A 254 5.52 -10.26 -6.38
C ALA A 254 5.51 -11.03 -5.05
N LEU A 255 4.40 -10.97 -4.31
CA LEU A 255 4.19 -11.72 -3.08
C LEU A 255 4.03 -13.22 -3.36
N ASP A 256 3.38 -13.61 -4.45
CA ASP A 256 3.23 -15.02 -4.81
C ASP A 256 4.55 -15.65 -5.28
N SER A 257 5.37 -14.91 -6.03
CA SER A 257 6.73 -15.36 -6.37
C SER A 257 7.70 -15.32 -5.17
N GLY A 258 7.46 -14.43 -4.20
CA GLY A 258 8.28 -14.26 -3.01
C GLY A 258 8.16 -15.35 -1.95
N ARG A 259 7.35 -16.40 -2.16
CA ARG A 259 7.10 -17.45 -1.14
C ARG A 259 8.37 -18.19 -0.73
N ALA A 260 9.26 -18.48 -1.67
CA ALA A 260 10.55 -19.11 -1.37
C ALA A 260 11.42 -18.19 -0.50
N THR A 261 11.38 -16.87 -0.76
CA THR A 261 12.13 -15.86 -0.02
C THR A 261 11.74 -15.78 1.45
N LEU A 262 10.46 -16.06 1.79
CA LEU A 262 10.00 -16.07 3.18
C LEU A 262 10.69 -17.17 4.01
N TRP A 263 10.95 -18.33 3.39
CA TRP A 263 11.66 -19.44 4.02
C TRP A 263 13.14 -19.10 4.20
N THR A 264 13.78 -18.57 3.16
CA THR A 264 15.21 -18.25 3.22
C THR A 264 15.51 -17.15 4.23
N THR A 265 14.62 -16.16 4.39
CA THR A 265 14.75 -15.10 5.41
C THR A 265 14.80 -15.66 6.83
N SER A 266 13.91 -16.59 7.20
CA SER A 266 13.87 -17.14 8.57
C SER A 266 15.11 -17.98 8.87
N ILE A 267 15.60 -18.73 7.88
CA ILE A 267 16.83 -19.53 8.00
C ILE A 267 18.04 -18.60 8.10
N ALA A 268 18.12 -17.56 7.26
CA ALA A 268 19.20 -16.59 7.29
C ALA A 268 19.31 -15.90 8.66
N GLY A 269 18.18 -15.48 9.25
CA GLY A 269 18.18 -14.92 10.60
C GLY A 269 18.70 -15.87 11.68
N SER A 270 18.37 -17.16 11.58
CA SER A 270 18.91 -18.20 12.47
C SER A 270 20.43 -18.32 12.33
N VAL A 271 20.92 -18.36 11.09
CA VAL A 271 22.36 -18.48 10.78
C VAL A 271 23.12 -17.24 11.26
N PHE A 272 22.60 -16.04 11.03
CA PHE A 272 23.21 -14.79 11.49
C PHE A 272 23.27 -14.72 13.02
N ALA A 273 22.26 -15.21 13.73
CA ALA A 273 22.30 -15.32 15.18
C ALA A 273 23.41 -16.29 15.65
N VAL A 274 23.60 -17.43 14.98
CA VAL A 274 24.71 -18.34 15.33
C VAL A 274 26.06 -17.67 15.07
N ILE A 275 26.24 -17.03 13.92
CA ILE A 275 27.49 -16.37 13.55
C ILE A 275 27.86 -15.27 14.55
N ILE A 276 26.93 -14.38 14.91
CA ILE A 276 27.25 -13.30 15.85
C ILE A 276 27.64 -13.84 17.24
N ASN A 277 27.03 -14.94 17.67
CA ASN A 277 27.41 -15.59 18.93
C ASN A 277 28.78 -16.25 18.86
N LEU A 278 29.19 -16.81 17.71
CA LEU A 278 30.56 -17.28 17.51
C LEU A 278 31.58 -16.14 17.59
N VAL A 279 31.23 -14.95 17.11
CA VAL A 279 32.08 -13.75 17.21
C VAL A 279 32.25 -13.33 18.68
N PHE A 280 31.17 -13.35 19.48
CA PHE A 280 31.27 -13.07 20.91
C PHE A 280 32.06 -14.15 21.66
N LEU A 281 31.82 -15.43 21.34
CA LEU A 281 32.54 -16.56 21.93
C LEU A 281 34.04 -16.52 21.62
N ALA A 282 34.42 -16.00 20.44
CA ALA A 282 35.81 -15.82 20.05
C ALA A 282 36.51 -14.65 20.77
N GLY A 283 35.80 -13.87 21.61
CA GLY A 283 36.35 -12.69 22.27
C GLY A 283 36.67 -11.54 21.31
N MET A 284 36.10 -11.56 20.09
CA MET A 284 36.36 -10.50 19.11
C MET A 284 35.66 -9.19 19.47
N ILE A 285 34.58 -9.27 20.24
CA ILE A 285 33.80 -8.12 20.70
C ILE A 285 33.54 -8.30 22.19
N GLU A 286 34.07 -7.39 23.00
CA GLU A 286 33.96 -7.40 24.47
C GLU A 286 33.35 -6.09 24.99
N GLY A 287 32.75 -6.15 26.18
CA GLY A 287 32.19 -4.99 26.89
C GLY A 287 30.92 -5.32 27.67
N ASP A 288 30.49 -4.40 28.54
CA ASP A 288 29.36 -4.62 29.48
C ASP A 288 27.99 -4.86 28.80
N LEU A 289 27.88 -4.57 27.51
CA LEU A 289 26.67 -4.78 26.70
C LEU A 289 26.69 -6.08 25.89
N PHE A 290 27.80 -6.83 25.96
CA PHE A 290 27.97 -8.09 25.23
C PHE A 290 27.95 -9.28 26.19
N PRO A 291 27.41 -10.43 25.77
CA PRO A 291 27.36 -11.61 26.63
C PRO A 291 28.77 -12.13 26.91
N SER A 292 29.10 -12.36 28.19
CA SER A 292 30.31 -13.12 28.54
C SER A 292 30.02 -14.62 28.56
N PHE A 293 30.87 -15.41 27.88
CA PHE A 293 30.74 -16.86 27.81
C PHE A 293 31.50 -17.61 28.91
N ASP A 294 32.22 -16.89 29.79
CA ASP A 294 33.00 -17.47 30.88
C ASP A 294 32.13 -18.25 31.89
N HIS A 295 30.83 -17.97 31.92
CA HIS A 295 29.86 -18.56 32.84
C HIS A 295 28.83 -19.48 32.18
N LEU A 296 28.92 -19.73 30.87
CA LEU A 296 27.93 -20.52 30.12
C LEU A 296 28.09 -22.04 30.26
N HIS A 297 29.05 -22.52 31.06
CA HIS A 297 29.28 -23.95 31.34
C HIS A 297 28.27 -24.62 32.28
N GLY A 298 27.15 -23.99 32.56
CA GLY A 298 26.07 -24.57 33.35
C GLY A 298 25.14 -23.49 33.83
N ILE A 299 23.90 -23.49 33.32
CA ILE A 299 22.78 -22.83 34.01
C ILE A 299 22.48 -23.71 35.23
N ASP A 300 23.36 -23.68 36.24
CA ASP A 300 23.03 -24.23 37.53
C ASP A 300 22.40 -23.08 38.34
N PRO A 301 21.07 -23.06 38.52
CA PRO A 301 20.40 -21.99 39.26
C PRO A 301 20.84 -21.94 40.74
N THR A 302 21.68 -22.87 41.19
CA THR A 302 22.11 -23.01 42.57
C THR A 302 23.49 -22.40 42.88
N THR A 303 24.29 -21.99 41.89
CA THR A 303 25.60 -21.37 42.15
C THR A 303 25.45 -19.89 42.54
N PRO A 304 25.72 -19.50 43.80
CA PRO A 304 25.60 -18.12 44.24
C PRO A 304 26.79 -17.30 43.70
N GLY A 305 26.49 -16.26 42.90
CA GLY A 305 27.49 -15.27 42.47
C GLY A 305 27.67 -15.11 40.95
N ALA A 306 27.16 -16.03 40.13
CA ALA A 306 27.16 -15.86 38.69
C ALA A 306 26.02 -14.90 38.26
N LYS A 307 26.21 -14.12 37.19
CA LYS A 307 25.16 -13.34 36.52
C LYS A 307 24.55 -14.09 35.31
N PRO A 308 24.29 -15.41 35.35
CA PRO A 308 24.05 -16.21 34.14
C PRO A 308 22.81 -15.73 33.38
N LEU A 309 21.80 -15.22 34.10
CA LEU A 309 20.58 -14.71 33.47
C LEU A 309 20.81 -13.45 32.64
N THR A 310 21.78 -12.61 33.03
CA THR A 310 22.09 -11.36 32.33
C THR A 310 22.78 -11.68 31.00
N ASP A 311 23.80 -12.55 31.02
CA ASP A 311 24.52 -12.96 29.81
C ASP A 311 23.60 -13.69 28.83
N ILE A 312 22.73 -14.58 29.33
CA ILE A 312 21.72 -15.24 28.49
C ILE A 312 20.76 -14.21 27.88
N ALA A 313 20.28 -13.24 28.65
CA ALA A 313 19.40 -12.20 28.11
C ALA A 313 20.09 -11.37 27.02
N LEU A 314 21.33 -10.95 27.24
CA LEU A 314 22.13 -10.24 26.23
C LEU A 314 22.35 -11.09 24.97
N MET A 315 22.65 -12.38 25.14
CA MET A 315 22.79 -13.35 24.05
C MET A 315 21.52 -13.44 23.20
N LEU A 316 20.33 -13.54 23.83
CA LEU A 316 19.05 -13.61 23.13
C LEU A 316 18.69 -12.29 22.44
N ILE A 317 18.97 -11.16 23.08
CA ILE A 317 18.77 -9.82 22.49
C ILE A 317 19.64 -9.66 21.24
N TRP A 318 20.93 -9.98 21.32
CA TRP A 318 21.83 -9.88 20.16
C TRP A 318 21.50 -10.88 19.06
N SER A 319 21.03 -12.08 19.42
CA SER A 319 20.52 -13.06 18.46
C SER A 319 19.32 -12.50 17.69
N PHE A 320 18.38 -11.88 18.41
CA PHE A 320 17.23 -11.21 17.81
C PHE A 320 17.64 -10.04 16.91
N ILE A 321 18.52 -9.14 17.38
CA ILE A 321 19.00 -7.99 16.61
C ILE A 321 19.71 -8.44 15.34
N SER A 322 20.54 -9.48 15.43
CA SER A 322 21.27 -10.06 14.29
C SER A 322 20.31 -10.58 13.22
N GLY A 323 19.24 -11.27 13.62
CA GLY A 323 18.20 -11.70 12.69
C GLY A 323 17.35 -10.55 12.15
N PHE A 324 17.00 -9.58 13.00
CA PHE A 324 16.17 -8.43 12.63
C PHE A 324 16.87 -7.52 11.61
N ALA A 325 18.15 -7.27 11.84
CA ALA A 325 18.98 -6.49 10.95
C ALA A 325 19.70 -7.43 9.97
N GLU A 326 18.96 -8.03 9.04
CA GLU A 326 19.47 -8.94 7.99
C GLU A 326 20.71 -8.39 7.24
N ARG A 327 20.92 -7.07 7.24
CA ARG A 327 22.09 -6.39 6.65
C ARG A 327 23.22 -6.07 7.63
N LEU A 328 22.95 -6.01 8.93
CA LEU A 328 23.95 -5.64 9.94
C LEU A 328 25.09 -6.65 10.01
N VAL A 329 24.81 -7.95 9.92
CA VAL A 329 25.86 -8.98 9.93
C VAL A 329 26.70 -8.94 8.64
N PRO A 330 26.13 -8.97 7.43
CA PRO A 330 26.91 -8.78 6.20
C PRO A 330 27.72 -7.48 6.18
N ASP A 331 27.15 -6.37 6.64
CA ASP A 331 27.81 -5.07 6.64
C ASP A 331 28.98 -5.03 7.63
N THR A 332 28.82 -5.62 8.83
CA THR A 332 29.90 -5.70 9.84
C THR A 332 31.05 -6.59 9.35
N ILE A 333 30.75 -7.76 8.76
CA ILE A 333 31.78 -8.64 8.17
C ILE A 333 32.50 -7.93 7.01
N THR A 334 31.77 -7.23 6.15
CA THR A 334 32.35 -6.49 5.02
C THR A 334 33.27 -5.38 5.52
N LYS A 335 32.86 -4.63 6.54
CA LYS A 335 33.68 -3.60 7.17
C LYS A 335 34.93 -4.18 7.83
N LEU A 336 34.82 -5.28 8.57
CA LEU A 336 35.97 -5.97 9.16
C LEU A 336 36.93 -6.46 8.07
N THR A 337 36.41 -7.03 6.98
CA THR A 337 37.23 -7.47 5.83
C THR A 337 37.93 -6.30 5.15
N GLN A 338 37.26 -5.14 5.02
CA GLN A 338 37.86 -3.92 4.49
C GLN A 338 38.97 -3.38 5.39
N ILE A 339 38.75 -3.37 6.71
CA ILE A 339 39.76 -2.94 7.70
C ILE A 339 40.97 -3.85 7.62
N LEU A 340 40.79 -5.18 7.63
CA LEU A 340 41.88 -6.15 7.53
C LEU A 340 42.69 -5.97 6.24
N ARG A 341 42.02 -5.77 5.08
CA ARG A 341 42.70 -5.46 3.81
C ARG A 341 43.48 -4.15 3.86
N SER A 342 42.96 -3.13 4.57
CA SER A 342 43.63 -1.84 4.71
C SER A 342 44.84 -1.89 5.65
N GLU A 343 44.84 -2.78 6.64
CA GLU A 343 45.96 -2.99 7.56
C GLU A 343 47.07 -3.86 6.94
N GLU A 344 46.70 -4.87 6.14
CA GLU A 344 47.66 -5.66 5.35
C GLU A 344 48.41 -4.79 4.32
N PHE A 345 47.77 -3.70 3.85
CA PHE A 345 48.42 -2.67 3.02
C PHE A 345 49.26 -1.65 3.81
N ARG A 346 49.17 -1.61 5.14
CA ARG A 346 49.92 -0.70 6.02
C ARG A 346 51.20 -1.32 6.60
N GLY A 347 51.40 -2.63 6.40
CA GLY A 347 52.60 -3.35 6.84
C GLY A 347 53.87 -3.02 6.04
N ASP A 348 53.77 -2.39 4.87
CA ASP A 348 54.95 -2.08 4.07
C ASP A 348 54.73 -0.87 3.14
N ARG A 349 54.98 0.35 3.64
CA ARG A 349 55.58 1.49 2.91
C ARG A 349 55.54 2.77 3.74
N ARG A 350 56.72 3.20 4.18
CA ARG A 350 57.03 4.62 4.31
C ARG A 350 57.05 5.23 2.91
N ALA A 351 56.07 6.08 2.59
CA ALA A 351 56.25 7.23 1.70
C ALA A 351 55.04 8.19 1.88
N PRO A 352 55.27 9.48 2.14
CA PRO A 352 54.20 10.47 2.29
C PRO A 352 53.78 11.02 0.93
N GLY A 353 52.47 11.16 0.74
CA GLY A 353 51.90 12.05 -0.27
C GLY A 353 51.27 11.33 -1.45
N THR A 354 49.95 11.15 -1.39
CA THR A 354 48.98 11.59 -2.42
C THR A 354 47.58 11.20 -1.96
N ARG A 355 46.67 12.18 -2.04
CA ARG A 355 45.25 12.08 -1.66
C ARG A 355 44.50 11.37 -2.81
N PRO A 356 43.76 10.28 -2.58
CA PRO A 356 42.86 9.75 -3.60
C PRO A 356 41.49 10.43 -3.50
N GLU A 357 40.99 10.82 -4.65
CA GLU A 357 39.65 11.36 -4.93
C GLU A 357 38.53 10.35 -4.59
N ASP A 358 37.42 10.91 -4.11
CA ASP A 358 36.11 10.26 -4.01
C ASP A 358 35.59 9.87 -5.40
N THR A 359 35.44 8.57 -5.64
CA THR A 359 34.58 8.06 -6.73
C THR A 359 33.63 7.02 -6.14
N ASP A 360 32.56 7.53 -5.54
CA ASP A 360 31.38 6.76 -5.14
C ASP A 360 30.48 6.54 -6.37
N GLN A 361 30.46 5.31 -6.89
CA GLN A 361 29.36 4.76 -7.68
C GLN A 361 29.54 3.25 -7.86
N GLY A 362 29.01 2.48 -6.90
CA GLY A 362 28.83 1.04 -7.08
C GLY A 362 27.72 0.72 -8.10
N PRO A 363 27.82 -0.39 -8.85
CA PRO A 363 26.82 -0.77 -9.84
C PRO A 363 25.49 -1.14 -9.19
N ARG A 364 24.39 -0.58 -9.71
CA ARG A 364 23.03 -1.00 -9.38
C ARG A 364 22.86 -2.49 -9.73
N PRO A 365 22.26 -3.31 -8.85
CA PRO A 365 21.95 -4.69 -9.21
C PRO A 365 20.89 -4.71 -10.31
N GLU A 366 21.25 -5.29 -11.45
CA GLU A 366 20.30 -5.72 -12.47
C GLU A 366 19.41 -6.83 -11.88
N ILE A 367 18.12 -6.53 -11.71
CA ILE A 367 17.12 -7.54 -11.41
C ILE A 367 16.80 -8.24 -12.74
N GLY A 368 17.60 -9.26 -13.06
CA GLY A 368 17.44 -10.08 -14.25
C GLY A 368 16.25 -11.05 -14.16
N GLY A 369 15.44 -11.06 -15.20
CA GLY A 369 15.12 -12.31 -15.90
C GLY A 369 14.02 -13.21 -15.33
N LEU A 370 12.85 -12.68 -14.95
CA LEU A 370 11.62 -13.50 -14.92
C LEU A 370 10.31 -12.71 -15.11
N SER A 371 10.39 -11.38 -15.29
CA SER A 371 9.23 -10.49 -15.47
C SER A 371 8.73 -10.38 -16.91
N ASP A 372 9.54 -10.75 -17.91
CA ASP A 372 9.24 -10.50 -19.33
C ASP A 372 8.14 -11.42 -19.88
N ASP A 373 8.00 -12.65 -19.38
CA ASP A 373 6.99 -13.60 -19.89
C ASP A 373 5.56 -13.21 -19.45
N ILE A 374 5.38 -12.67 -18.24
CA ILE A 374 4.04 -12.27 -17.77
C ILE A 374 3.63 -10.92 -18.37
N TYR A 375 4.58 -9.97 -18.49
CA TYR A 375 4.31 -8.67 -19.08
C TYR A 375 4.01 -8.77 -20.58
N SER A 376 4.71 -9.65 -21.31
CA SER A 376 4.43 -9.92 -22.72
C SER A 376 3.07 -10.59 -22.92
N ARG A 377 2.64 -11.50 -22.04
CA ARG A 377 1.28 -12.09 -22.07
C ARG A 377 0.18 -11.06 -21.82
N PHE A 378 0.38 -10.13 -20.89
CA PHE A 378 -0.57 -9.04 -20.63
C PHE A 378 -0.65 -8.07 -21.81
N LEU A 379 0.48 -7.65 -22.38
CA LEU A 379 0.52 -6.80 -23.57
C LEU A 379 -0.12 -7.48 -24.77
N LYS A 380 0.11 -8.79 -24.93
CA LYS A 380 -0.55 -9.60 -25.96
C LYS A 380 -2.07 -9.61 -25.78
N ALA A 381 -2.57 -9.88 -24.57
CA ALA A 381 -4.01 -9.84 -24.27
C ALA A 381 -4.62 -8.45 -24.54
N GLN A 382 -3.88 -7.37 -24.25
CA GLN A 382 -4.34 -6.00 -24.51
C GLN A 382 -4.39 -5.68 -26.01
N SER A 383 -3.42 -6.18 -26.80
CA SER A 383 -3.43 -6.08 -28.27
C SER A 383 -4.55 -6.89 -28.91
N GLU A 384 -4.84 -8.09 -28.39
CA GLU A 384 -5.95 -8.94 -28.85
C GLU A 384 -7.30 -8.26 -28.57
N MET A 385 -7.47 -7.63 -27.40
CA MET A 385 -8.68 -6.85 -27.11
C MET A 385 -8.85 -5.61 -28.00
N ARG A 386 -7.75 -4.94 -28.39
CA ARG A 386 -7.81 -3.86 -29.40
C ARG A 386 -8.20 -4.40 -30.76
N ALA A 387 -7.62 -5.53 -31.19
CA ALA A 387 -7.94 -6.15 -32.47
C ALA A 387 -9.42 -6.58 -32.54
N ILE A 388 -9.99 -7.13 -31.46
CA ILE A 388 -11.42 -7.47 -31.37
C ILE A 388 -12.31 -6.20 -31.44
N ARG A 389 -11.86 -5.09 -30.83
CA ARG A 389 -12.58 -3.82 -30.88
C ARG A 389 -12.56 -3.21 -32.28
N GLU A 390 -11.44 -3.32 -32.98
CA GLU A 390 -11.28 -2.87 -34.37
C GLU A 390 -12.05 -3.76 -35.34
N SER A 391 -12.08 -5.09 -35.13
CA SER A 391 -12.86 -6.01 -35.96
C SER A 391 -14.37 -5.85 -35.79
N ASN A 392 -14.81 -5.36 -34.63
CA ASN A 392 -16.23 -5.05 -34.36
C ASN A 392 -16.63 -3.63 -34.75
N LYS A 393 -15.71 -2.84 -35.33
CA LYS A 393 -16.05 -1.53 -35.89
C LYS A 393 -16.91 -1.76 -37.16
N PRO A 394 -18.15 -1.25 -37.22
CA PRO A 394 -19.04 -1.51 -38.34
C PRO A 394 -18.42 -0.97 -39.64
N PRO A 395 -18.37 -1.76 -40.73
CA PRO A 395 -17.84 -1.31 -42.01
C PRO A 395 -18.71 -0.17 -42.53
N GLY A 396 -18.15 1.04 -42.62
CA GLY A 396 -18.86 2.22 -43.16
C GLY A 396 -18.60 3.56 -42.45
N GLN A 397 -17.90 3.60 -41.30
CA GLN A 397 -17.63 4.88 -40.61
C GLN A 397 -16.39 5.66 -41.08
N GLU A 398 -15.54 5.08 -41.93
CA GLU A 398 -14.34 5.77 -42.45
C GLU A 398 -14.58 6.52 -43.77
N GLU A 399 -15.58 6.16 -44.57
CA GLU A 399 -15.91 6.86 -45.82
C GLU A 399 -16.60 8.23 -45.62
N LEU A 400 -17.16 8.50 -44.44
CA LEU A 400 -17.78 9.81 -44.14
C LEU A 400 -16.79 10.88 -43.70
N ARG A 401 -15.49 10.55 -43.53
CA ARG A 401 -14.45 11.54 -43.18
C ARG A 401 -13.55 11.94 -44.35
N SER A 402 -13.58 11.24 -45.49
CA SER A 402 -12.76 11.58 -46.66
C SER A 402 -13.46 12.47 -47.68
N ASN A 403 -14.71 12.88 -47.45
CA ASN A 403 -15.48 13.75 -48.35
C ASN A 403 -15.58 15.20 -47.86
N VAL A 404 -14.58 15.67 -47.10
CA VAL A 404 -14.38 17.10 -46.86
C VAL A 404 -13.52 17.65 -47.99
N ASN A 405 -14.18 18.40 -48.87
CA ASN A 405 -13.61 19.02 -50.06
C ASN A 405 -12.47 19.99 -49.65
N PRO A 406 -11.22 19.84 -50.16
CA PRO A 406 -10.10 20.72 -49.80
C PRO A 406 -10.20 22.15 -50.38
N GLY A 407 -11.37 22.58 -50.86
CA GLY A 407 -11.59 23.85 -51.56
C GLY A 407 -12.20 24.99 -50.74
N ASP A 408 -12.80 24.72 -49.58
CA ASP A 408 -13.44 25.77 -48.78
C ASP A 408 -12.43 26.46 -47.86
N LYS A 409 -11.78 27.50 -48.42
CA LYS A 409 -11.07 28.50 -47.64
C LYS A 409 -12.08 29.19 -46.70
N PRO A 410 -11.83 29.26 -45.39
CA PRO A 410 -12.64 30.08 -44.50
C PRO A 410 -12.54 31.55 -44.92
N GLU A 411 -13.69 32.15 -45.15
CA GLU A 411 -13.88 33.57 -45.43
C GLU A 411 -13.28 34.40 -44.27
N PRO A 412 -12.50 35.46 -44.54
CA PRO A 412 -11.87 36.25 -43.49
C PRO A 412 -12.93 36.97 -42.66
N ALA A 413 -12.83 36.82 -41.34
CA ALA A 413 -13.72 37.44 -40.36
C ALA A 413 -13.83 38.97 -40.58
N PRO A 414 -15.03 39.56 -40.41
CA PRO A 414 -15.23 40.99 -40.54
C PRO A 414 -14.41 41.76 -39.50
N ARG A 415 -13.68 42.78 -39.98
CA ARG A 415 -12.88 43.69 -39.17
C ARG A 415 -13.75 44.36 -38.09
N GLU A 416 -13.32 44.20 -36.86
CA GLU A 416 -13.83 44.88 -35.68
C GLU A 416 -13.64 46.39 -35.85
N ILE A 417 -14.74 47.14 -35.69
CA ILE A 417 -14.79 48.60 -35.78
C ILE A 417 -14.42 49.14 -34.40
N ASP A 418 -13.37 49.96 -34.34
CA ASP A 418 -12.97 50.66 -33.11
C ASP A 418 -14.12 51.57 -32.61
N PRO A 419 -14.40 51.60 -31.29
CA PRO A 419 -15.38 52.51 -30.72
C PRO A 419 -14.87 53.98 -30.72
N PRO A 420 -15.79 54.96 -30.80
CA PRO A 420 -15.42 56.36 -30.95
C PRO A 420 -14.89 56.97 -29.64
N VAL A 421 -13.79 57.71 -29.82
CA VAL A 421 -13.12 58.76 -29.01
C VAL A 421 -13.56 58.97 -27.57
#